data_AF-A0A9P6QP63-F1
#
_entry.id   AF-A0A9P6QP63-F1
#
_cell.length_a   1.000
_cell.length_b   1.000
_cell.length_c   1.000
_cell.angle_alpha   90.00
_cell.angle_beta   90.00
_cell.angle_gamma   90.00
#
_symmetry.space_group_name_H-M   'P 1'
#
loop_
_entity.id
_entity.type
_entity.pdbx_description
1 polymer ?
#
loop_
_entity_poly.entity_id
_entity_poly.type
_entity_poly.pdbx_seq_one_letter_code
_entity_poly.pdbx_strand_id
1 'polypeptide(L)'
;MKGLQGLKDIKFLSLISMFSDARLGFSWTTTVVNIHNPSQLTLNIGDMFMMAGLDDYTQDRRIGYSLVQDMRLVPGDNIMPSVLGLSATLPLAGKFTDIITTQDTFMSLWANSSATHNPALNAGLATLQTGVLLPINLIVPSPPPYSDTWTVKILPTTVDDGIFEMSNVFSNPFFNDFTLLGVATPDENPYAIIPTSHLEIQTPTLLSFPGMGFTDDLQYTVKAGQSVSVVFKMKLRTDISSKEDIVRLMTGLIDMAASGTPPPSIKVNWTPRIKLSGCRENVYPDLASDIYFTDRLFLKTGPDFPMIKDFYYKLYNISTTPVTSLPPPELTVMPPTPTTTPSVSPSPTSSPEVTPPPVAPAA
;
A
#
# COMPACT_ATOMS: atom_id res chain seq x y z
N MET A 1 -6.95 -4.59 -40.44
CA MET A 1 -6.54 -4.37 -39.04
C MET A 1 -7.55 -5.00 -38.06
N LYS A 2 -7.62 -6.34 -37.97
CA LYS A 2 -8.61 -7.01 -37.10
C LYS A 2 -8.25 -6.95 -35.61
N GLY A 3 -6.97 -7.01 -35.24
CA GLY A 3 -6.58 -7.01 -33.82
C GLY A 3 -6.75 -5.67 -33.10
N LEU A 4 -6.74 -4.53 -33.79
CA LEU A 4 -7.06 -3.22 -33.18
C LEU A 4 -8.54 -3.08 -32.81
N GLN A 5 -9.42 -3.93 -33.35
CA GLN A 5 -10.83 -3.92 -32.97
C GLN A 5 -11.03 -4.32 -31.50
N GLY A 6 -10.11 -5.12 -30.95
CA GLY A 6 -10.13 -5.54 -29.55
C GLY A 6 -10.00 -4.40 -28.53
N LEU A 7 -9.47 -3.25 -28.95
CA LEU A 7 -9.41 -2.05 -28.12
C LEU A 7 -10.78 -1.39 -27.90
N LYS A 8 -11.81 -1.83 -28.63
CA LYS A 8 -13.21 -1.44 -28.38
C LYS A 8 -13.88 -2.30 -27.30
N ASP A 9 -13.24 -3.41 -26.93
CA ASP A 9 -13.74 -4.40 -25.96
C ASP A 9 -12.85 -4.41 -24.71
N ILE A 10 -12.62 -3.23 -24.12
CA ILE A 10 -11.91 -3.11 -22.84
C ILE A 10 -12.89 -3.35 -21.70
N LYS A 11 -12.59 -4.35 -20.86
CA LYS A 11 -13.32 -4.63 -19.63
C LYS A 11 -12.50 -4.21 -18.43
N PHE A 12 -13.10 -3.49 -17.50
CA PHE A 12 -12.49 -3.26 -16.20
C PHE A 12 -12.60 -4.51 -15.35
N LEU A 13 -11.52 -4.89 -14.68
CA LEU A 13 -11.53 -5.99 -13.73
C LEU A 13 -11.49 -5.50 -12.29
N SER A 14 -10.70 -4.46 -12.00
CA SER A 14 -10.54 -3.98 -10.63
C SER A 14 -9.87 -2.62 -10.55
N LEU A 15 -10.24 -1.85 -9.52
CA LEU A 15 -9.56 -0.64 -9.08
C LEU A 15 -8.67 -1.01 -7.89
N ILE A 16 -7.35 -0.80 -8.00
CA ILE A 16 -6.40 -1.29 -6.96
C ILE A 16 -6.07 -0.22 -5.93
N SER A 17 -5.95 1.05 -6.30
CA SER A 17 -5.61 2.11 -5.33
C SER A 17 -6.03 3.47 -5.87
N MET A 18 -6.38 4.42 -4.99
CA MET A 18 -6.55 5.84 -5.31
C MET A 18 -5.59 6.64 -4.45
N PHE A 19 -4.70 7.38 -5.10
CA PHE A 19 -3.84 8.36 -4.46
C PHE A 19 -4.31 9.77 -4.81
N SER A 20 -4.12 10.73 -3.93
CA SER A 20 -4.36 12.15 -4.20
C SER A 20 -3.18 12.99 -3.68
N ASP A 21 -2.44 13.67 -4.55
CA ASP A 21 -1.45 14.68 -4.14
C ASP A 21 -2.04 16.09 -4.33
N ALA A 22 -2.40 16.72 -3.22
CA ALA A 22 -2.93 18.07 -3.20
C ALA A 22 -1.93 19.14 -3.69
N ARG A 23 -0.61 18.89 -3.63
CA ARG A 23 0.44 19.84 -4.04
C ARG A 23 0.62 19.88 -5.55
N LEU A 24 0.48 18.73 -6.20
CA LEU A 24 0.66 18.61 -7.65
C LEU A 24 -0.67 18.67 -8.40
N GLY A 25 -1.79 18.56 -7.68
CA GLY A 25 -3.11 18.69 -8.26
C GLY A 25 -3.42 17.53 -9.20
N PHE A 26 -3.09 16.30 -8.80
CA PHE A 26 -3.48 15.06 -9.51
C PHE A 26 -3.78 13.95 -8.50
N SER A 27 -4.66 13.03 -8.90
CA SER A 27 -4.94 11.77 -8.20
C SER A 27 -4.62 10.59 -9.12
N TRP A 28 -3.91 9.57 -8.63
CA TRP A 28 -3.49 8.42 -9.44
C TRP A 28 -4.22 7.15 -9.00
N THR A 29 -4.59 6.34 -9.98
CA THR A 29 -5.25 5.07 -9.72
C THR A 29 -4.63 3.96 -10.57
N THR A 30 -4.12 2.91 -9.92
CA THR A 30 -3.74 1.70 -10.64
C THR A 30 -4.99 0.85 -10.85
N THR A 31 -5.23 0.46 -12.09
CA THR A 31 -6.40 -0.30 -12.51
C THR A 31 -5.95 -1.56 -13.25
N VAL A 32 -6.81 -2.58 -13.27
CA VAL A 32 -6.59 -3.76 -14.12
C VAL A 32 -7.67 -3.78 -15.16
N VAL A 33 -7.24 -3.90 -16.41
CA VAL A 33 -8.12 -4.01 -17.56
C VAL A 33 -7.88 -5.35 -18.24
N ASN A 34 -8.95 -5.94 -18.76
CA ASN A 34 -8.90 -7.03 -19.70
C ASN A 34 -9.19 -6.48 -21.10
N ILE A 35 -8.27 -6.68 -22.03
CA ILE A 35 -8.45 -6.29 -23.43
C ILE A 35 -8.52 -7.58 -24.26
N HIS A 36 -9.67 -7.82 -24.87
CA HIS A 36 -9.86 -8.99 -25.71
C HIS A 36 -9.25 -8.75 -27.11
N ASN A 37 -8.33 -9.60 -27.55
CA ASN A 37 -7.81 -9.58 -28.92
C ASN A 37 -8.53 -10.64 -29.77
N PRO A 38 -9.46 -10.25 -30.67
CA PRO A 38 -10.19 -11.18 -31.51
C PRO A 38 -9.34 -11.72 -32.68
N SER A 39 -8.11 -11.23 -32.84
CA SER A 39 -7.19 -11.67 -33.89
C SER A 39 -6.46 -12.95 -33.50
N GLN A 40 -6.13 -13.77 -34.50
CA GLN A 40 -5.21 -14.91 -34.34
C GLN A 40 -3.74 -14.48 -34.27
N LEU A 41 -3.46 -13.17 -34.38
CA LEU A 41 -2.12 -12.60 -34.36
C LEU A 41 -1.86 -11.87 -33.05
N THR A 42 -0.66 -12.07 -32.51
CA THR A 42 -0.13 -11.21 -31.45
C THR A 42 0.16 -9.81 -32.00
N LEU A 43 -0.28 -8.78 -31.29
CA LEU A 43 0.00 -7.38 -31.61
C LEU A 43 0.95 -6.79 -30.57
N ASN A 44 2.08 -6.25 -31.02
CA ASN A 44 2.97 -5.44 -30.18
C ASN A 44 2.64 -3.97 -30.46
N ILE A 45 1.94 -3.32 -29.52
CA ILE A 45 1.43 -1.95 -29.68
C ILE A 45 2.38 -0.96 -29.02
N GLY A 46 3.08 -1.36 -27.95
CA GLY A 46 3.93 -0.47 -27.14
C GLY A 46 3.07 0.31 -26.16
N ASP A 47 3.49 1.53 -25.82
CA ASP A 47 2.73 2.36 -24.89
C ASP A 47 1.47 2.93 -25.55
N MET A 48 0.32 2.71 -24.90
CA MET A 48 -0.97 3.24 -25.31
C MET A 48 -1.49 4.23 -24.26
N PHE A 49 -1.57 5.48 -24.69
CA PHE A 49 -2.13 6.59 -23.94
C PHE A 49 -3.53 6.92 -24.44
N MET A 50 -4.49 6.97 -23.52
CA MET A 50 -5.88 7.35 -23.79
C MET A 50 -6.29 8.48 -22.86
N MET A 51 -7.09 9.42 -23.35
CA MET A 51 -7.80 10.36 -22.50
C MET A 51 -8.91 9.64 -21.74
N ALA A 52 -9.20 10.10 -20.53
CA ALA A 52 -10.28 9.58 -19.71
C ALA A 52 -11.30 10.70 -19.42
N GLY A 53 -12.59 10.37 -19.47
CA GLY A 53 -13.70 11.29 -19.27
C GLY A 53 -14.88 10.64 -18.52
N LEU A 54 -15.73 11.49 -17.95
CA LEU A 54 -16.93 11.09 -17.21
C LEU A 54 -18.14 11.09 -18.15
N ASP A 55 -18.72 9.91 -18.37
CA ASP A 55 -19.90 9.63 -19.21
C ASP A 55 -19.81 10.00 -20.71
N ASP A 56 -18.75 10.68 -21.17
CA ASP A 56 -18.64 11.20 -22.54
C ASP A 56 -17.16 11.41 -22.97
N TYR A 57 -16.92 11.59 -24.27
CA TYR A 57 -15.61 11.64 -24.94
C TYR A 57 -15.11 13.07 -25.24
N THR A 58 -15.71 14.08 -24.61
CA THR A 58 -15.39 15.50 -24.86
C THR A 58 -14.34 16.04 -23.89
N GLN A 59 -13.60 17.08 -24.28
CA GLN A 59 -12.60 17.71 -23.41
C GLN A 59 -13.22 18.33 -22.15
N ASP A 60 -14.43 18.87 -22.26
CA ASP A 60 -15.17 19.43 -21.11
C ASP A 60 -15.56 18.35 -20.09
N ARG A 61 -15.61 17.09 -20.55
CA ARG A 61 -15.92 15.92 -19.74
C ARG A 61 -14.67 15.17 -19.28
N ARG A 62 -13.48 15.67 -19.62
CA ARG A 62 -12.19 15.04 -19.27
C ARG A 62 -11.97 15.05 -17.77
N ILE A 63 -11.60 13.90 -17.24
CA ILE A 63 -11.18 13.70 -15.85
C ILE A 63 -9.66 13.48 -15.76
N GLY A 64 -9.05 13.03 -16.87
CA GLY A 64 -7.63 12.73 -16.89
C GLY A 64 -7.19 11.90 -18.09
N TYR A 65 -6.44 10.82 -17.83
CA TYR A 65 -5.91 9.90 -18.83
C TYR A 65 -5.73 8.49 -18.29
N SER A 66 -5.68 7.50 -19.19
CA SER A 66 -5.36 6.10 -18.93
C SER A 66 -4.12 5.71 -19.75
N LEU A 67 -3.16 5.03 -19.13
CA LEU A 67 -1.91 4.60 -19.77
C LEU A 67 -1.70 3.10 -19.55
N VAL A 68 -1.57 2.36 -20.64
CA VAL A 68 -1.11 0.97 -20.66
C VAL A 68 0.26 0.95 -21.32
N GLN A 69 1.29 0.48 -20.60
CA GLN A 69 2.66 0.43 -21.11
C GLN A 69 3.00 -0.92 -21.71
N ASP A 70 3.91 -0.91 -22.71
CA ASP A 70 4.39 -2.09 -23.43
C ASP A 70 3.28 -3.08 -23.82
N MET A 71 2.14 -2.54 -24.25
CA MET A 71 0.96 -3.35 -24.53
C MET A 71 1.26 -4.36 -25.63
N ARG A 72 1.13 -5.64 -25.25
CA ARG A 72 1.23 -6.80 -26.13
C ARG A 72 -0.04 -7.62 -26.02
N LEU A 73 -0.83 -7.62 -27.08
CA LEU A 73 -2.09 -8.36 -27.13
C LEU A 73 -1.87 -9.71 -27.80
N VAL A 74 -1.90 -10.80 -27.05
CA VAL A 74 -1.98 -12.17 -27.58
C VAL A 74 -3.44 -12.52 -27.92
N PRO A 75 -3.70 -13.51 -28.79
CA PRO A 75 -5.07 -13.93 -29.08
C PRO A 75 -5.87 -14.26 -27.81
N GLY A 76 -7.10 -13.75 -27.71
CA GLY A 76 -7.95 -13.93 -26.52
C GLY A 76 -7.82 -12.80 -25.50
N ASP A 77 -8.04 -13.13 -24.22
CA ASP A 77 -8.09 -12.15 -23.13
C ASP A 77 -6.69 -11.77 -22.66
N ASN A 78 -6.46 -10.47 -22.46
CA ASN A 78 -5.20 -9.91 -22.00
C ASN A 78 -5.44 -9.07 -20.76
N ILE A 79 -5.10 -9.64 -19.60
CA ILE A 79 -5.18 -8.96 -18.30
C ILE A 79 -3.91 -8.15 -18.11
N MET A 80 -4.05 -6.83 -18.02
CA MET A 80 -2.92 -5.93 -17.88
C MET A 80 -3.21 -4.77 -16.93
N PRO A 81 -2.17 -4.28 -16.22
CA PRO A 81 -2.29 -3.08 -15.43
C PRO A 81 -2.39 -1.85 -16.35
N SER A 82 -3.18 -0.87 -15.90
CA SER A 82 -3.36 0.42 -16.54
C SER A 82 -3.32 1.51 -15.46
N VAL A 83 -2.59 2.59 -15.73
CA VAL A 83 -2.52 3.75 -14.84
C VAL A 83 -3.58 4.75 -15.27
N LEU A 84 -4.52 5.06 -14.38
CA LEU A 84 -5.49 6.15 -14.54
C LEU A 84 -4.98 7.37 -13.77
N GLY A 85 -4.55 8.41 -14.48
CA GLY A 85 -4.18 9.69 -13.90
C GLY A 85 -5.34 10.67 -13.97
N LEU A 86 -5.85 11.11 -12.83
CA LEU A 86 -6.89 12.13 -12.67
C LEU A 86 -6.25 13.49 -12.39
N SER A 87 -6.71 14.53 -13.08
CA SER A 87 -6.14 15.88 -12.97
C SER A 87 -6.98 16.75 -12.07
N ALA A 88 -6.48 17.21 -10.93
CA ALA A 88 -7.19 18.16 -10.07
C ALA A 88 -7.37 19.54 -10.72
N THR A 89 -6.63 19.86 -11.78
CA THR A 89 -6.92 21.04 -12.62
C THR A 89 -8.15 20.84 -13.51
N LEU A 90 -8.65 19.61 -13.67
CA LEU A 90 -9.87 19.31 -14.40
C LEU A 90 -11.06 19.28 -13.41
N PRO A 91 -12.14 20.05 -13.68
CA PRO A 91 -13.23 20.25 -12.73
C PRO A 91 -14.01 18.98 -12.41
N LEU A 92 -13.96 17.98 -13.28
CA LEU A 92 -14.68 16.71 -13.09
C LEU A 92 -13.85 15.62 -12.41
N ALA A 93 -12.54 15.80 -12.21
CA ALA A 93 -11.70 14.78 -11.59
C ALA A 93 -12.10 14.51 -10.14
N GLY A 94 -12.32 15.57 -9.34
CA GLY A 94 -12.79 15.43 -7.95
C GLY A 94 -14.17 14.80 -7.88
N LYS A 95 -15.10 15.26 -8.73
CA LYS A 95 -16.45 14.69 -8.83
C LYS A 95 -16.41 13.21 -9.20
N PHE A 96 -15.53 12.81 -10.12
CA PHE A 96 -15.36 11.42 -10.50
C PHE A 96 -14.91 10.58 -9.29
N THR A 97 -13.88 11.03 -8.56
CA THR A 97 -13.43 10.38 -7.32
C THR A 97 -14.56 10.17 -6.31
N ASP A 98 -15.43 11.16 -6.10
CA ASP A 98 -16.56 11.03 -5.17
C ASP A 98 -17.60 10.01 -5.66
N ILE A 99 -17.94 10.06 -6.95
CA ILE A 99 -19.01 9.22 -7.54
C ILE A 99 -18.60 7.76 -7.58
N ILE A 100 -17.34 7.44 -7.94
CA ILE A 100 -16.91 6.05 -8.09
C ILE A 100 -16.99 5.25 -6.77
N THR A 101 -16.95 5.94 -5.62
CA THR A 101 -17.08 5.31 -4.30
C THR A 101 -18.53 5.11 -3.85
N THR A 102 -19.50 5.74 -4.53
CA THR A 102 -20.91 5.78 -4.09
C THR A 102 -21.89 5.18 -5.09
N GLN A 103 -21.49 4.98 -6.35
CA GLN A 103 -22.33 4.40 -7.40
C GLN A 103 -21.52 3.87 -8.58
N ASP A 104 -22.15 3.00 -9.37
CA ASP A 104 -21.61 2.57 -10.67
C ASP A 104 -21.38 3.79 -11.57
N THR A 105 -20.22 3.83 -12.23
CA THR A 105 -19.78 4.99 -13.02
C THR A 105 -19.30 4.55 -14.39
N PHE A 106 -19.66 5.29 -15.44
CA PHE A 106 -19.14 5.04 -16.78
C PHE A 106 -17.96 5.96 -17.09
N MET A 107 -16.79 5.36 -17.30
CA MET A 107 -15.59 6.05 -17.74
C MET A 107 -15.42 5.89 -19.25
N SER A 108 -15.41 7.01 -19.95
CA SER A 108 -15.12 7.07 -21.38
C SER A 108 -13.62 7.18 -21.61
N LEU A 109 -13.09 6.38 -22.52
CA LEU A 109 -11.69 6.37 -22.93
C LEU A 109 -11.58 6.67 -24.42
N TRP A 110 -10.73 7.61 -24.81
CA TRP A 110 -10.47 7.87 -26.22
C TRP A 110 -9.03 8.21 -26.51
N ALA A 111 -8.56 7.83 -27.69
CA ALA A 111 -7.25 8.24 -28.15
C ALA A 111 -7.23 9.72 -28.55
N ASN A 112 -6.11 10.40 -28.31
CA ASN A 112 -5.82 11.68 -28.95
C ASN A 112 -4.74 11.51 -30.04
N SER A 113 -4.36 12.60 -30.69
CA SER A 113 -3.33 12.59 -31.75
C SER A 113 -1.92 12.19 -31.28
N SER A 114 -1.70 12.04 -29.97
CA SER A 114 -0.43 11.60 -29.36
C SER A 114 -0.55 10.25 -28.63
N ALA A 115 -1.61 9.47 -28.92
CA ALA A 115 -1.96 8.26 -28.16
C ALA A 115 -0.89 7.16 -28.17
N THR A 116 -0.03 7.12 -29.20
CA THR A 116 1.14 6.24 -29.22
C THR A 116 2.34 6.95 -29.84
N HIS A 117 3.53 6.46 -29.50
CA HIS A 117 4.77 6.83 -30.18
C HIS A 117 4.91 6.18 -31.58
N ASN A 118 3.94 5.34 -31.99
CA ASN A 118 3.96 4.62 -33.26
C ASN A 118 2.97 5.26 -34.27
N PRO A 119 3.46 5.96 -35.31
CA PRO A 119 2.62 6.68 -36.26
C PRO A 119 1.63 5.79 -37.04
N ALA A 120 1.99 4.53 -37.31
CA ALA A 120 1.14 3.59 -38.04
C ALA A 120 -0.03 3.09 -37.18
N LEU A 121 0.19 2.97 -35.87
CA LEU A 121 -0.86 2.67 -34.90
C LEU A 121 -1.72 3.90 -34.63
N ASN A 122 -1.15 5.11 -34.57
CA ASN A 122 -1.90 6.36 -34.40
C ASN A 122 -3.01 6.54 -35.45
N ALA A 123 -2.78 6.19 -36.71
CA ALA A 123 -3.80 6.32 -37.76
C ALA A 123 -5.04 5.42 -37.52
N GLY A 124 -4.85 4.23 -36.94
CA GLY A 124 -5.93 3.32 -36.57
C GLY A 124 -6.52 3.58 -35.18
N LEU A 125 -5.71 4.16 -34.29
CA LEU A 125 -6.08 4.43 -32.90
C LEU A 125 -6.73 5.80 -32.70
N ALA A 126 -6.46 6.81 -33.54
CA ALA A 126 -6.98 8.17 -33.36
C ALA A 126 -8.52 8.28 -33.34
N THR A 127 -9.22 7.26 -33.85
CA THR A 127 -10.69 7.16 -33.81
C THR A 127 -11.20 6.23 -32.70
N LEU A 128 -10.31 5.72 -31.86
CA LEU A 128 -10.66 4.79 -30.78
C LEU A 128 -11.41 5.56 -29.71
N GLN A 129 -12.67 5.17 -29.54
CA GLN A 129 -13.53 5.53 -28.43
C GLN A 129 -14.04 4.21 -27.85
N THR A 130 -13.84 4.04 -26.56
CA THR A 130 -14.34 2.90 -25.80
C THR A 130 -14.79 3.38 -24.44
N GLY A 131 -15.71 2.67 -23.83
CA GLY A 131 -16.20 3.02 -22.52
C GLY A 131 -16.11 1.83 -21.60
N VAL A 132 -16.02 2.14 -20.31
CA VAL A 132 -15.77 1.17 -19.27
C VAL A 132 -16.73 1.46 -18.14
N LEU A 133 -17.57 0.48 -17.81
CA LEU A 133 -18.36 0.53 -16.58
C LEU A 133 -17.46 0.18 -15.40
N LEU A 134 -17.42 1.05 -14.41
CA LEU A 134 -16.77 0.89 -13.12
C LEU A 134 -17.86 0.57 -12.08
N PRO A 135 -18.07 -0.69 -11.71
CA PRO A 135 -19.06 -1.05 -10.71
C PRO A 135 -18.61 -0.61 -9.32
N ILE A 136 -19.54 -0.11 -8.50
CA ILE A 136 -19.32 0.32 -7.12
C ILE A 136 -18.63 -0.76 -6.28
N ASN A 137 -18.99 -2.03 -6.52
CA ASN A 137 -18.49 -3.18 -5.76
C ASN A 137 -17.11 -3.70 -6.21
N LEU A 138 -16.55 -3.16 -7.30
CA LEU A 138 -15.19 -3.49 -7.75
C LEU A 138 -14.12 -2.52 -7.23
N ILE A 139 -14.55 -1.48 -6.50
CA ILE A 139 -13.70 -0.78 -5.53
C ILE A 139 -13.79 -1.57 -4.22
N VAL A 140 -13.20 -2.77 -4.22
CA VAL A 140 -12.89 -3.40 -2.93
C VAL A 140 -11.86 -2.48 -2.30
N PRO A 141 -12.05 -1.99 -1.05
CA PRO A 141 -10.96 -1.29 -0.38
C PRO A 141 -9.76 -2.22 -0.44
N SER A 142 -8.72 -1.81 -1.14
CA SER A 142 -7.52 -2.61 -1.25
C SER A 142 -7.12 -3.00 0.17
N PRO A 143 -6.80 -4.29 0.42
CA PRO A 143 -6.24 -4.65 1.71
C PRO A 143 -5.07 -3.70 1.99
N PRO A 144 -4.91 -3.24 3.25
CA PRO A 144 -3.80 -2.38 3.58
C PRO A 144 -2.51 -3.09 3.14
N PRO A 145 -1.56 -2.37 2.53
CA PRO A 145 -0.38 -2.98 1.95
C PRO A 145 0.54 -3.60 3.00
N TYR A 146 0.30 -3.33 4.28
CA TYR A 146 0.97 -3.95 5.41
C TYR A 146 0.06 -4.03 6.64
N SER A 147 0.49 -4.80 7.63
CA SER A 147 -0.18 -4.91 8.93
C SER A 147 -0.12 -3.61 9.72
N ASP A 148 -1.16 -3.37 10.52
CA ASP A 148 -1.26 -2.23 11.43
C ASP A 148 -0.21 -2.27 12.56
N THR A 149 0.44 -3.42 12.80
CA THR A 149 1.47 -3.58 13.84
C THR A 149 2.87 -3.72 13.24
N TRP A 150 3.74 -2.76 13.54
CA TRP A 150 5.17 -2.78 13.21
C TRP A 150 5.96 -3.17 14.45
N THR A 151 6.85 -4.17 14.35
CA THR A 151 7.64 -4.64 15.50
C THR A 151 9.09 -4.25 15.36
N VAL A 152 9.62 -3.54 16.36
CA VAL A 152 11.01 -3.07 16.39
C VAL A 152 11.89 -3.96 17.24
N LYS A 153 13.12 -4.15 16.78
CA LYS A 153 14.19 -4.84 17.49
C LYS A 153 15.50 -4.07 17.33
N ILE A 154 16.00 -3.55 18.44
CA ILE A 154 17.29 -2.90 18.57
C ILE A 154 18.39 -3.96 18.58
N LEU A 155 19.42 -3.73 17.76
CA LEU A 155 20.55 -4.62 17.62
C LEU A 155 21.67 -4.21 18.58
N PRO A 156 22.56 -5.15 18.96
CA PRO A 156 23.74 -4.81 19.74
C PRO A 156 24.64 -3.76 19.07
N THR A 157 24.65 -3.71 17.75
CA THR A 157 25.45 -2.75 16.96
C THR A 157 24.76 -1.40 16.75
N THR A 158 23.47 -1.26 17.09
CA THR A 158 22.69 -0.04 16.84
C THR A 158 23.34 1.20 17.46
N VAL A 159 24.04 1.06 18.59
CA VAL A 159 24.76 2.16 19.24
C VAL A 159 25.85 2.74 18.34
N ASP A 160 26.45 1.92 17.48
CA ASP A 160 27.57 2.32 16.62
C ASP A 160 27.13 2.79 15.24
N ASP A 161 26.16 2.11 14.63
CA ASP A 161 25.73 2.34 13.25
C ASP A 161 24.35 2.99 13.11
N GLY A 162 23.57 3.05 14.19
CA GLY A 162 22.18 3.51 14.20
C GLY A 162 21.21 2.55 13.51
N ILE A 163 21.63 1.33 13.16
CA ILE A 163 20.83 0.37 12.39
C ILE A 163 20.08 -0.55 13.35
N PHE A 164 18.80 -0.79 13.08
CA PHE A 164 17.96 -1.71 13.84
C PHE A 164 17.08 -2.54 12.90
N GLU A 165 16.47 -3.60 13.43
CA GLU A 165 15.54 -4.46 12.69
C GLU A 165 14.09 -4.01 12.93
N MET A 166 13.32 -3.99 11.85
CA MET A 166 11.88 -3.80 11.85
C MET A 166 11.23 -5.01 11.19
N SER A 167 10.05 -5.39 11.65
CA SER A 167 9.28 -6.45 11.00
C SER A 167 7.81 -6.08 10.84
N ASN A 168 7.24 -6.50 9.71
CA ASN A 168 5.84 -6.34 9.37
C ASN A 168 5.37 -7.45 8.39
N VAL A 169 4.07 -7.63 8.25
CA VAL A 169 3.45 -8.45 7.20
C VAL A 169 3.00 -7.55 6.06
N PHE A 170 3.62 -7.69 4.89
CA PHE A 170 3.26 -6.97 3.67
C PHE A 170 2.29 -7.80 2.83
N SER A 171 1.20 -7.21 2.38
CA SER A 171 0.19 -7.84 1.53
C SER A 171 0.32 -7.34 0.10
N ASN A 172 0.06 -8.20 -0.89
CA ASN A 172 -0.01 -7.79 -2.28
C ASN A 172 -1.40 -7.24 -2.61
N PRO A 173 -1.55 -5.92 -2.82
CA PRO A 173 -2.82 -5.35 -3.26
C PRO A 173 -3.08 -5.58 -4.76
N PHE A 174 -2.08 -6.00 -5.53
CA PHE A 174 -2.14 -6.18 -6.97
C PHE A 174 -2.56 -7.59 -7.37
N PHE A 175 -3.17 -7.70 -8.56
CA PHE A 175 -3.50 -8.97 -9.21
C PHE A 175 -2.29 -9.63 -9.90
N ASN A 176 -1.17 -8.92 -9.97
CA ASN A 176 0.11 -9.43 -10.46
C ASN A 176 1.10 -9.52 -9.31
N ASP A 177 2.07 -10.42 -9.45
CA ASP A 177 3.21 -10.47 -8.54
C ASP A 177 3.95 -9.12 -8.58
N PHE A 178 4.32 -8.63 -7.39
CA PHE A 178 5.17 -7.44 -7.28
C PHE A 178 6.45 -7.76 -6.53
N THR A 179 7.50 -7.04 -6.90
CA THR A 179 8.77 -7.00 -6.19
C THR A 179 9.02 -5.58 -5.70
N LEU A 180 9.22 -5.42 -4.40
CA LEU A 180 9.80 -4.22 -3.83
C LEU A 180 11.32 -4.25 -4.03
N LEU A 181 11.86 -3.16 -4.58
CA LEU A 181 13.28 -3.01 -4.91
C LEU A 181 14.01 -2.01 -3.99
N GLY A 182 13.31 -1.37 -3.05
CA GLY A 182 13.86 -0.38 -2.14
C GLY A 182 13.04 0.92 -2.12
N VAL A 183 13.68 2.02 -1.72
CA VAL A 183 13.12 3.37 -1.76
C VAL A 183 13.41 3.98 -3.13
N ALA A 184 12.43 4.67 -3.72
CA ALA A 184 12.61 5.36 -4.99
C ALA A 184 13.44 6.63 -4.80
N THR A 185 14.33 6.93 -5.75
CA THR A 185 15.05 8.21 -5.83
C THR A 185 14.25 9.24 -6.63
N PRO A 186 14.56 10.55 -6.53
CA PRO A 186 13.91 11.59 -7.35
C PRO A 186 14.04 11.37 -8.85
N ASP A 187 15.14 10.75 -9.30
CA ASP A 187 15.39 10.42 -10.71
C ASP A 187 14.49 9.26 -11.20
N GLU A 188 14.13 8.35 -10.31
CA GLU A 188 13.23 7.22 -10.59
C GLU A 188 11.76 7.58 -10.39
N ASN A 189 11.50 8.49 -9.44
CA ASN A 189 10.19 8.96 -9.09
C ASN A 189 10.26 10.43 -8.67
N PRO A 190 9.69 11.37 -9.45
CA PRO A 190 9.71 12.80 -9.11
C PRO A 190 8.95 13.14 -7.81
N TYR A 191 8.15 12.20 -7.28
CA TYR A 191 7.48 12.31 -5.98
C TYR A 191 8.37 11.89 -4.81
N ALA A 192 9.52 11.26 -5.06
CA ALA A 192 10.48 10.96 -4.01
C ALA A 192 11.14 12.27 -3.53
N ILE A 193 10.78 12.74 -2.34
CA ILE A 193 11.45 13.81 -1.57
C ILE A 193 12.82 13.32 -1.09
N ILE A 194 13.78 14.14 -0.66
CA ILE A 194 14.98 13.65 0.07
C ILE A 194 15.12 14.47 1.36
N PRO A 195 15.40 13.85 2.52
CA PRO A 195 15.36 12.40 2.82
C PRO A 195 13.90 11.92 2.92
N THR A 196 13.54 10.91 2.12
CA THR A 196 12.14 10.69 1.71
C THR A 196 11.31 9.81 2.60
N SER A 197 11.88 8.69 3.00
CA SER A 197 11.10 7.55 3.43
C SER A 197 11.48 7.25 4.86
N HIS A 198 10.55 7.49 5.76
CA HIS A 198 10.75 7.31 7.19
C HIS A 198 9.45 6.92 7.89
N LEU A 199 9.62 6.27 9.04
CA LEU A 199 8.56 6.16 10.01
C LEU A 199 8.67 7.34 10.98
N GLU A 200 7.56 8.05 11.13
CA GLU A 200 7.38 9.02 12.20
C GLU A 200 6.72 8.36 13.39
N ILE A 201 7.23 8.63 14.59
CA ILE A 201 6.54 8.26 15.82
C ILE A 201 5.89 9.53 16.35
N GLN A 202 4.57 9.50 16.57
CA GLN A 202 3.94 10.55 17.34
C GLN A 202 4.01 10.16 18.82
N THR A 203 4.31 11.14 19.66
CA THR A 203 4.32 10.93 21.11
C THR A 203 3.37 11.93 21.77
N PRO A 204 2.92 11.67 23.01
CA PRO A 204 2.07 12.63 23.70
C PRO A 204 2.71 14.01 23.89
N THR A 205 4.05 14.09 23.85
CA THR A 205 4.83 15.31 24.13
C THR A 205 5.42 15.98 22.89
N LEU A 206 5.42 15.32 21.73
CA LEU A 206 5.95 15.82 20.45
C LEU A 206 5.06 15.36 19.29
N LEU A 207 4.62 16.32 18.47
CA LEU A 207 3.64 16.11 17.39
C LEU A 207 4.09 15.14 16.29
N SER A 208 5.40 15.05 16.02
CA SER A 208 5.98 14.07 15.10
C SER A 208 7.48 13.99 15.29
N PHE A 209 8.03 12.78 15.22
CA PHE A 209 9.46 12.52 15.17
C PHE A 209 9.78 11.63 13.96
N PRO A 210 10.36 12.16 12.87
CA PRO A 210 10.79 11.35 11.72
C PRO A 210 12.10 10.63 12.03
N GLY A 211 12.04 9.71 12.99
CA GLY A 211 13.17 9.07 13.67
C GLY A 211 13.89 7.99 12.90
N MET A 212 13.19 7.35 11.97
CA MET A 212 13.54 6.02 11.48
C MET A 212 13.46 6.00 9.96
N GLY A 213 14.60 6.09 9.29
CA GLY A 213 14.69 6.01 7.84
C GLY A 213 14.70 4.57 7.35
N PHE A 214 14.03 4.30 6.24
CA PHE A 214 14.19 3.03 5.51
C PHE A 214 15.61 2.93 4.95
N THR A 215 16.18 1.74 4.95
CA THR A 215 17.45 1.44 4.28
C THR A 215 17.21 0.84 2.90
N ASP A 216 18.19 0.96 2.01
CA ASP A 216 18.09 0.51 0.61
C ASP A 216 18.09 -1.02 0.43
N ASP A 217 18.33 -1.77 1.51
CA ASP A 217 18.37 -3.24 1.52
C ASP A 217 16.97 -3.87 1.68
N LEU A 218 15.92 -3.08 1.86
CA LEU A 218 14.54 -3.56 1.89
C LEU A 218 14.11 -4.04 0.49
N GLN A 219 14.16 -5.36 0.26
CA GLN A 219 13.74 -6.00 -0.98
C GLN A 219 12.95 -7.28 -0.69
N TYR A 220 11.79 -7.44 -1.34
CA TYR A 220 10.98 -8.65 -1.21
C TYR A 220 10.03 -8.81 -2.41
N THR A 221 9.53 -10.02 -2.62
CA THR A 221 8.53 -10.32 -3.65
C THR A 221 7.30 -10.93 -3.01
N VAL A 222 6.12 -10.47 -3.42
CA VAL A 222 4.84 -10.99 -2.95
C VAL A 222 3.99 -11.36 -4.16
N LYS A 223 3.49 -12.60 -4.18
CA LYS A 223 2.61 -13.05 -5.26
C LYS A 223 1.23 -12.42 -5.15
N ALA A 224 0.50 -12.37 -6.26
CA ALA A 224 -0.87 -11.88 -6.29
C ALA A 224 -1.74 -12.55 -5.20
N GLY A 225 -2.44 -11.74 -4.40
CA GLY A 225 -3.31 -12.21 -3.32
C GLY A 225 -2.60 -12.86 -2.11
N GLN A 226 -1.27 -12.80 -2.03
CA GLN A 226 -0.50 -13.29 -0.88
C GLN A 226 -0.08 -12.16 0.07
N SER A 227 0.29 -12.57 1.28
CA SER A 227 1.00 -11.72 2.24
C SER A 227 2.27 -12.42 2.70
N VAL A 228 3.31 -11.65 3.02
CA VAL A 228 4.60 -12.17 3.49
C VAL A 228 5.08 -11.38 4.71
N SER A 229 5.62 -12.10 5.69
CA SER A 229 6.32 -11.48 6.83
C SER A 229 7.73 -11.11 6.40
N VAL A 230 8.10 -9.84 6.56
CA VAL A 230 9.42 -9.30 6.20
C VAL A 230 10.07 -8.74 7.44
N VAL A 231 11.32 -9.16 7.67
CA VAL A 231 12.23 -8.49 8.61
C VAL A 231 13.23 -7.71 7.77
N PHE A 232 13.38 -6.43 8.06
CA PHE A 232 14.21 -5.52 7.29
C PHE A 232 14.91 -4.53 8.21
N LYS A 233 15.96 -3.90 7.69
CA LYS A 233 16.72 -2.91 8.44
C LYS A 233 16.11 -1.53 8.28
N MET A 234 16.33 -0.71 9.29
CA MET A 234 16.04 0.71 9.29
C MET A 234 17.18 1.42 10.01
N LYS A 235 17.31 2.72 9.79
CA LYS A 235 18.37 3.54 10.38
C LYS A 235 17.79 4.71 11.16
N LEU A 236 18.30 4.92 12.37
CA LEU A 236 18.04 6.09 13.18
C LEU A 236 18.58 7.33 12.46
N ARG A 237 17.70 8.31 12.25
CA ARG A 237 18.07 9.57 11.62
C ARG A 237 18.87 10.45 12.60
N THR A 238 19.66 11.37 12.07
CA THR A 238 20.55 12.23 12.87
C THR A 238 20.28 13.72 12.64
N ASP A 239 19.42 14.04 11.68
CA ASP A 239 19.15 15.38 11.15
C ASP A 239 17.85 16.00 11.70
N ILE A 240 17.35 15.48 12.83
CA ILE A 240 15.92 15.51 13.12
C ILE A 240 15.48 16.53 14.15
N SER A 241 16.32 16.90 15.11
CA SER A 241 15.94 17.79 16.22
C SER A 241 17.13 18.24 17.08
N SER A 242 16.87 19.17 17.99
CA SER A 242 17.82 19.55 19.05
C SER A 242 18.14 18.36 19.97
N LYS A 243 19.28 18.43 20.65
CA LYS A 243 19.69 17.44 21.66
C LYS A 243 18.62 17.29 22.75
N GLU A 244 18.07 18.41 23.23
CA GLU A 244 17.09 18.45 24.30
C GLU A 244 15.79 17.74 23.92
N ASP A 245 15.33 17.95 22.68
CA ASP A 245 14.11 17.32 22.17
C ASP A 245 14.30 15.80 22.02
N ILE A 246 15.45 15.35 21.51
CA ILE A 246 15.77 13.92 21.38
C ILE A 246 15.80 13.24 22.75
N VAL A 247 16.44 13.86 23.75
CA VAL A 247 16.51 13.30 25.11
C VAL A 247 15.11 13.19 25.72
N ARG A 248 14.30 14.26 25.64
CA ARG A 248 12.91 14.26 26.16
C ARG A 248 12.07 13.17 25.49
N LEU A 249 12.21 13.02 24.18
CA LEU A 249 11.49 12.03 23.40
C LEU A 249 11.87 10.60 23.78
N MET A 250 13.18 10.29 23.82
CA MET A 250 13.66 8.94 24.12
C MET A 250 13.24 8.50 25.51
N THR A 251 13.30 9.40 26.50
CA THR A 251 12.77 9.11 27.84
C THR A 251 11.28 8.75 27.78
N GLY A 252 10.46 9.56 27.11
CA GLY A 252 9.03 9.27 27.00
C GLY A 252 8.70 7.95 26.29
N LEU A 253 9.43 7.63 25.22
CA LEU A 253 9.24 6.37 24.49
C LEU A 253 9.66 5.14 25.30
N ILE A 254 10.74 5.26 26.07
CA ILE A 254 11.24 4.19 26.93
C ILE A 254 10.29 3.97 28.12
N ASP A 255 9.80 5.04 28.74
CA ASP A 255 8.84 4.94 29.85
C ASP A 255 7.51 4.30 29.37
N MET A 256 7.03 4.67 28.17
CA MET A 256 5.88 4.03 27.55
C MET A 256 6.13 2.53 27.32
N ALA A 257 7.27 2.17 26.70
CA ALA A 257 7.63 0.77 26.49
C ALA A 257 7.74 -0.02 27.80
N ALA A 258 8.33 0.56 28.84
CA ALA A 258 8.47 -0.04 30.16
C ALA A 258 7.13 -0.25 30.87
N SER A 259 6.16 0.66 30.67
CA SER A 259 4.80 0.52 31.20
C SER A 259 3.91 -0.47 30.41
N GLY A 260 4.42 -1.03 29.31
CA GLY A 260 3.63 -1.85 28.38
C GLY A 260 2.60 -1.05 27.57
N THR A 261 2.67 0.29 27.62
CA THR A 261 1.80 1.17 26.85
C THR A 261 2.40 1.33 25.44
N PRO A 262 1.71 0.92 24.37
CA PRO A 262 2.20 1.17 23.01
C PRO A 262 2.25 2.68 22.75
N PRO A 263 3.26 3.19 22.00
CA PRO A 263 3.27 4.58 21.60
C PRO A 263 2.03 4.92 20.75
N PRO A 264 1.51 6.16 20.86
CA PRO A 264 0.14 6.47 20.47
C PRO A 264 -0.14 6.40 18.97
N SER A 265 0.86 6.54 18.09
CA SER A 265 0.73 6.23 16.66
C SER A 265 2.08 6.27 15.96
N ILE A 266 2.19 5.54 14.84
CA ILE A 266 3.24 5.74 13.84
C ILE A 266 2.64 6.27 12.54
N LYS A 267 3.41 7.06 11.81
CA LYS A 267 3.10 7.48 10.44
C LYS A 267 4.16 6.92 9.51
N VAL A 268 3.76 6.44 8.35
CA VAL A 268 4.67 5.90 7.35
C VAL A 268 4.71 6.89 6.19
N ASN A 269 5.79 7.66 6.08
CA ASN A 269 6.09 8.40 4.86
C ASN A 269 6.98 7.50 4.01
N TRP A 270 6.49 7.01 2.88
CA TRP A 270 7.22 6.01 2.10
C TRP A 270 6.91 6.11 0.61
N THR A 271 7.98 6.17 -0.18
CA THR A 271 7.93 6.12 -1.64
C THR A 271 8.71 4.90 -2.13
N PRO A 272 8.12 3.69 -2.10
CA PRO A 272 8.77 2.48 -2.59
C PRO A 272 9.02 2.50 -4.09
N ARG A 273 10.14 1.91 -4.48
CA ARG A 273 10.41 1.49 -5.85
C ARG A 273 9.90 0.08 -6.03
N ILE A 274 8.86 -0.10 -6.83
CA ILE A 274 8.27 -1.43 -7.08
C ILE A 274 8.36 -1.82 -8.55
N LYS A 275 8.41 -3.13 -8.78
CA LYS A 275 8.33 -3.76 -10.09
C LYS A 275 7.13 -4.69 -10.12
N LEU A 276 6.22 -4.48 -11.06
CA LEU A 276 5.15 -5.43 -11.37
C LEU A 276 5.58 -6.33 -12.51
N SER A 277 5.27 -7.62 -12.41
CA SER A 277 5.43 -8.54 -13.53
C SER A 277 4.62 -8.04 -14.74
N GLY A 278 5.27 -7.91 -15.89
CA GLY A 278 4.64 -7.43 -17.13
C GLY A 278 4.60 -5.89 -17.30
N CYS A 279 5.09 -5.11 -16.33
CA CYS A 279 5.33 -3.68 -16.47
C CYS A 279 6.82 -3.38 -16.65
N ARG A 280 7.15 -2.23 -17.26
CA ARG A 280 8.49 -1.64 -17.12
C ARG A 280 8.77 -1.30 -15.66
N GLU A 281 10.06 -1.21 -15.35
CA GLU A 281 10.51 -0.55 -14.11
C GLU A 281 10.16 0.95 -14.21
N ASN A 282 9.76 1.56 -13.10
CA ASN A 282 9.34 2.99 -12.99
C ASN A 282 7.97 3.33 -13.61
N VAL A 283 7.16 2.34 -13.95
CA VAL A 283 5.72 2.55 -13.92
C VAL A 283 5.36 2.80 -12.45
N TYR A 284 4.41 3.68 -12.16
CA TYR A 284 4.02 4.03 -10.78
C TYR A 284 2.78 3.25 -10.31
N PRO A 285 2.75 1.89 -10.29
CA PRO A 285 1.75 1.21 -9.52
C PRO A 285 2.10 1.47 -8.06
N ASP A 286 1.19 2.14 -7.41
CA ASP A 286 1.43 2.69 -6.10
C ASP A 286 1.20 1.60 -5.05
N LEU A 287 2.30 1.11 -4.45
CA LEU A 287 2.41 0.98 -3.00
C LEU A 287 2.95 2.29 -2.35
N ALA A 288 3.24 3.28 -3.20
CA ALA A 288 3.85 4.58 -2.95
C ALA A 288 2.90 5.77 -2.83
N SER A 289 1.82 5.60 -2.08
CA SER A 289 0.91 6.66 -1.73
C SER A 289 1.24 6.90 -0.29
N ASP A 290 1.99 7.94 0.01
CA ASP A 290 2.14 8.55 1.32
C ASP A 290 1.05 8.06 2.29
N ILE A 291 1.32 6.95 2.99
CA ILE A 291 0.29 6.30 3.79
C ILE A 291 0.26 7.07 5.10
N TYR A 292 -0.40 8.22 5.04
CA TYR A 292 -0.85 8.95 6.20
C TYR A 292 -1.99 8.18 6.84
N PHE A 293 -1.67 7.03 7.43
CA PHE A 293 -2.46 6.49 8.51
C PHE A 293 -2.12 7.30 9.76
N THR A 294 -2.64 8.53 9.83
CA THR A 294 -2.84 9.17 11.13
C THR A 294 -3.79 8.26 11.90
N ASP A 295 -3.29 7.61 12.95
CA ASP A 295 -4.09 6.97 14.00
C ASP A 295 -4.54 5.51 13.77
N ARG A 296 -3.92 4.77 12.84
CA ARG A 296 -4.20 3.33 12.66
C ARG A 296 -3.04 2.40 13.02
N LEU A 297 -1.81 2.90 12.96
CA LEU A 297 -0.62 2.07 13.07
C LEU A 297 -0.02 2.10 14.48
N PHE A 298 0.49 0.95 14.90
CA PHE A 298 1.05 0.72 16.23
C PHE A 298 2.49 0.20 16.13
N LEU A 299 3.33 0.65 17.07
CA LEU A 299 4.68 0.12 17.26
C LEU A 299 4.69 -0.87 18.43
N LYS A 300 5.14 -2.09 18.17
CA LYS A 300 5.43 -3.08 19.20
C LYS A 300 6.93 -3.07 19.51
N THR A 301 7.27 -2.90 20.78
CA THR A 301 8.65 -2.82 21.26
C THR A 301 9.04 -4.06 22.07
N GLY A 302 10.31 -4.44 21.99
CA GLY A 302 10.91 -5.52 22.79
C GLY A 302 11.64 -4.99 24.03
N PRO A 303 12.17 -5.90 24.88
CA PRO A 303 12.95 -5.54 26.08
C PRO A 303 14.25 -4.78 25.75
N ASP A 304 14.74 -4.91 24.53
CA ASP A 304 15.91 -4.26 23.94
C ASP A 304 15.64 -2.80 23.52
N PHE A 305 14.38 -2.39 23.41
CA PHE A 305 14.01 -1.03 22.97
C PHE A 305 14.71 0.11 23.74
N PRO A 306 14.93 0.04 25.07
CA PRO A 306 15.65 1.07 25.80
C PRO A 306 17.07 1.36 25.29
N MET A 307 17.72 0.43 24.59
CA MET A 307 19.06 0.62 24.02
C MET A 307 19.09 1.66 22.90
N ILE A 308 17.94 2.02 22.31
CA ILE A 308 17.84 3.03 21.25
C ILE A 308 18.39 4.41 21.68
N LYS A 309 18.29 4.75 22.98
CA LYS A 309 18.81 6.03 23.50
C LYS A 309 20.34 6.10 23.47
N ASP A 310 21.02 4.96 23.54
CA ASP A 310 22.47 4.91 23.67
C ASP A 310 23.14 5.39 22.38
N PHE A 311 22.52 5.12 21.22
CA PHE A 311 22.91 5.73 19.94
C PHE A 311 22.87 7.26 20.00
N TYR A 312 21.76 7.85 20.44
CA TYR A 312 21.62 9.30 20.51
C TYR A 312 22.50 9.92 21.60
N TYR A 313 22.69 9.23 22.73
CA TYR A 313 23.57 9.69 23.79
C TYR A 313 25.02 9.71 23.33
N LYS A 314 25.46 8.69 22.59
CA LYS A 314 26.76 8.68 21.92
C LYS A 314 26.86 9.81 20.88
N LEU A 315 25.86 9.96 20.01
CA LEU A 315 25.82 10.98 18.96
C LEU A 315 25.94 12.41 19.52
N TYR A 316 25.27 12.70 20.64
CA TYR A 316 25.22 14.03 21.26
C TYR A 316 26.17 14.20 22.45
N ASN A 317 27.13 13.28 22.64
CA ASN A 317 28.07 13.25 23.76
C ASN A 317 27.39 13.51 25.12
N ILE A 318 26.32 12.77 25.39
CA ILE A 318 25.58 12.81 26.65
C ILE A 318 26.19 11.80 27.60
N SER A 319 26.78 12.28 28.68
CA SER A 319 27.29 11.40 29.73
C SER A 319 26.12 10.77 30.47
N THR A 320 26.03 9.45 30.47
CA THR A 320 25.09 8.70 31.30
C THR A 320 25.80 7.73 32.22
N THR A 321 25.19 7.49 33.38
CA THR A 321 25.50 6.33 34.21
C THR A 321 25.08 5.08 33.41
N PRO A 322 25.94 4.07 33.20
CA PRO A 322 25.60 2.91 32.39
C PRO A 322 24.39 2.17 32.96
N VAL A 323 23.42 1.84 32.11
CA VAL A 323 22.41 0.83 32.46
C VAL A 323 23.04 -0.54 32.23
N THR A 324 23.82 -1.01 33.19
CA THR A 324 24.31 -2.39 33.20
C THR A 324 23.18 -3.31 33.60
N SER A 325 22.67 -4.05 32.62
CA SER A 325 21.72 -5.18 32.73
C SER A 325 20.28 -4.86 33.14
N LEU A 326 19.33 -5.27 32.30
CA LEU A 326 18.01 -5.67 32.77
C LEU A 326 18.20 -6.90 33.66
N PRO A 327 17.50 -7.02 34.80
CA PRO A 327 17.45 -8.28 35.53
C PRO A 327 16.98 -9.38 34.56
N PRO A 328 17.53 -10.60 34.64
CA PRO A 328 16.99 -11.72 33.86
C PRO A 328 15.50 -11.83 34.15
N PRO A 329 14.68 -12.23 33.16
CA PRO A 329 13.24 -12.40 33.36
C PRO A 329 13.05 -13.25 34.61
N GLU A 330 12.27 -12.76 35.58
CA GLU A 330 11.80 -13.58 36.67
C GLU A 330 11.12 -14.79 36.03
N LEU A 331 11.75 -15.96 36.16
CA LEU A 331 11.05 -17.22 35.99
C LEU A 331 9.96 -17.19 37.04
N THR A 332 8.75 -16.79 36.63
CA THR A 332 7.55 -17.02 37.41
C THR A 332 7.43 -18.54 37.48
N VAL A 333 7.95 -19.11 38.57
CA VAL A 333 7.63 -20.48 38.94
C VAL A 333 6.13 -20.47 39.12
N MET A 334 5.41 -20.97 38.12
CA MET A 334 3.99 -21.19 38.25
C MET A 334 3.79 -22.00 39.53
N PRO A 335 2.92 -21.56 40.46
CA PRO A 335 2.49 -22.45 41.53
C PRO A 335 1.93 -23.73 40.87
N PRO A 336 2.20 -24.92 41.44
CA PRO A 336 1.70 -26.16 40.87
C PRO A 336 0.20 -26.02 40.65
N THR A 337 -0.22 -26.23 39.41
CA THR A 337 -1.62 -26.23 39.01
C THR A 337 -2.36 -27.19 39.94
N PRO A 338 -3.41 -26.76 40.67
CA PRO A 338 -4.25 -27.71 41.36
C PRO A 338 -4.87 -28.62 40.30
N THR A 339 -4.58 -29.91 40.37
CA THR A 339 -5.22 -30.94 39.57
C THR A 339 -6.70 -30.99 39.93
N THR A 340 -7.51 -30.16 39.29
CA THR A 340 -8.96 -30.33 39.29
C THR A 340 -9.30 -31.35 38.22
N THR A 341 -9.55 -32.58 38.66
CA THR A 341 -10.23 -33.60 37.86
C THR A 341 -11.54 -33.01 37.32
N PRO A 342 -11.79 -33.03 36.00
CA PRO A 342 -13.04 -32.52 35.46
C PRO A 342 -14.20 -33.43 35.90
N SER A 343 -15.11 -32.88 36.72
CA SER A 343 -16.44 -33.44 36.89
C SER A 343 -17.19 -33.24 35.57
N VAL A 344 -17.47 -34.33 34.87
CA VAL A 344 -18.32 -34.35 33.67
C VAL A 344 -19.74 -34.04 34.12
N SER A 345 -20.18 -32.81 33.90
CA SER A 345 -21.60 -32.45 33.96
C SER A 345 -22.22 -32.73 32.57
N PRO A 346 -23.29 -33.52 32.47
CA PRO A 346 -23.92 -33.80 31.18
C PRO A 346 -24.59 -32.54 30.62
N SER A 347 -24.34 -32.27 29.34
CA SER A 347 -25.00 -31.21 28.58
C SER A 347 -26.53 -31.41 28.51
N PRO A 348 -27.33 -30.34 28.53
CA PRO A 348 -28.78 -30.45 28.32
C PRO A 348 -29.08 -30.81 26.86
N THR A 349 -29.87 -31.89 26.69
CA THR A 349 -30.44 -32.32 25.41
C THR A 349 -31.37 -31.24 24.87
N SER A 350 -31.15 -30.79 23.63
CA SER A 350 -32.08 -29.95 22.88
C SER A 350 -33.33 -30.76 22.51
N SER A 351 -34.51 -30.24 22.85
CA SER A 351 -35.80 -30.79 22.43
C SER A 351 -35.98 -30.76 20.91
N PRO A 352 -36.65 -31.75 20.30
CA PRO A 352 -36.85 -31.80 18.86
C PRO A 352 -37.81 -30.71 18.38
N GLU A 353 -37.42 -30.06 17.30
CA GLU A 353 -38.20 -29.08 16.54
C GLU A 353 -39.35 -29.80 15.81
N VAL A 354 -40.59 -29.39 16.09
CA VAL A 354 -41.79 -29.95 15.47
C VAL A 354 -41.96 -29.32 14.08
N THR A 355 -41.74 -30.10 13.03
CA THR A 355 -42.04 -29.72 11.64
C THR A 355 -43.56 -29.77 11.42
N PRO A 356 -44.24 -28.69 11.01
CA PRO A 356 -45.65 -28.76 10.62
C PRO A 356 -45.82 -29.48 9.27
N PRO A 357 -46.91 -30.24 9.07
CA PRO A 357 -47.16 -30.96 7.82
C PRO A 357 -47.51 -30.02 6.65
N PRO A 358 -47.24 -30.44 5.40
CA PRO A 358 -47.46 -29.63 4.21
C PRO A 358 -48.94 -29.39 3.94
N VAL A 359 -49.28 -28.14 3.61
CA VAL A 359 -50.60 -27.72 3.14
C VAL A 359 -50.80 -28.25 1.72
N ALA A 360 -51.89 -29.00 1.51
CA ALA A 360 -52.27 -29.50 0.18
C ALA A 360 -52.74 -28.33 -0.72
N PRO A 361 -52.48 -28.39 -2.04
CA PRO A 361 -52.94 -27.38 -2.98
C PRO A 361 -54.47 -27.44 -3.15
N ALA A 362 -55.11 -26.27 -3.13
CA ALA A 362 -56.53 -26.15 -3.42
C ALA A 362 -56.81 -26.48 -4.90
N ALA A 363 -57.90 -27.23 -5.12
CA ALA A 363 -58.48 -27.55 -6.43
C ALA A 363 -59.34 -26.41 -6.96
#